data_AF-A0A6B3FMV8-F1
#
_entry.id   AF-A0A6B3FMV8-F1
#
_cell.length_a   1.000
_cell.length_b   1.000
_cell.length_c   1.000
_cell.angle_alpha   90.00
_cell.angle_beta   90.00
_cell.angle_gamma   90.00
#
_symmetry.space_group_name_H-M   'P 1'
#
loop_
_entity.id
_entity.type
_entity.pdbx_description
1 polymer ?
#
loop_
_entity_poly.entity_id
_entity_poly.type
_entity_poly.pdbx_seq_one_letter_code
_entity_poly.pdbx_strand_id
1 'polypeptide(L)'
;VEGPAVPVGDADGSLVLLSPHYEGTARAGYDGVVRVDPASGKVTRSRFGQVYDGTPGMADGTVYVSGQTGRVTAFDPATGRKKWARQTG
;
A
#
# COMPACT_ATOMS: atom_id res chain seq x y z
N VAL A 1 -0.18 6.01 -17.27
CA VAL A 1 0.23 5.63 -15.90
C VAL A 1 0.39 4.13 -15.91
N GLU A 2 1.62 3.64 -16.07
CA GLU A 2 1.90 2.21 -16.30
C GLU A 2 2.02 1.45 -14.97
N GLY A 3 1.28 0.35 -14.88
CA GLY A 3 1.17 -0.55 -13.72
C GLY A 3 -0.17 -0.39 -12.98
N PRO A 4 -0.94 -1.47 -12.72
CA PRO A 4 -2.22 -1.38 -12.02
C PRO A 4 -1.97 -1.10 -10.54
N ALA A 5 -1.85 0.18 -10.19
CA ALA A 5 -1.87 0.59 -8.79
C ALA A 5 -3.24 0.21 -8.20
N VAL A 6 -3.24 -0.43 -7.04
CA VAL A 6 -4.47 -0.94 -6.41
C VAL A 6 -5.05 0.15 -5.51
N PRO A 7 -6.19 0.79 -5.86
CA PRO A 7 -6.80 1.78 -4.98
C PRO A 7 -7.28 1.10 -3.70
N VAL A 8 -6.97 1.70 -2.55
CA VAL A 8 -7.39 1.17 -1.24
C VAL A 8 -8.25 2.13 -0.43
N GLY A 9 -8.27 3.40 -0.80
CA GLY A 9 -9.07 4.43 -0.14
C GLY A 9 -8.51 5.82 -0.40
N ASP A 10 -8.81 6.74 0.51
CA ASP A 10 -8.28 8.09 0.51
C ASP A 10 -7.69 8.46 1.89
N ALA A 11 -6.78 9.43 1.89
CA ALA A 11 -6.27 10.08 3.10
C ALA A 11 -5.93 11.54 2.80
N ASP A 12 -6.42 12.45 3.66
CA ASP A 12 -6.27 13.89 3.53
C ASP A 12 -6.66 14.42 2.13
N GLY A 13 -7.74 13.87 1.57
CA GLY A 13 -8.23 14.23 0.23
C GLY A 13 -7.40 13.68 -0.94
N SER A 14 -6.33 12.90 -0.68
CA SER A 14 -5.57 12.21 -1.73
C SER A 14 -6.04 10.76 -1.88
N LEU A 15 -6.20 10.30 -3.12
CA LEU A 15 -6.38 8.87 -3.41
C LEU A 15 -5.13 8.10 -3.00
N VAL A 16 -5.32 6.98 -2.31
CA VAL A 16 -4.25 6.10 -1.85
C VAL A 16 -4.31 4.81 -2.65
N LEU A 17 -3.19 4.47 -3.30
CA LEU A 17 -3.01 3.25 -4.07
C LEU A 17 -1.77 2.51 -3.57
N LEU A 18 -1.79 1.18 -3.56
CA LEU A 18 -0.55 0.41 -3.38
C LEU A 18 0.16 0.20 -4.70
N SER A 19 1.49 0.29 -4.64
CA SER A 19 2.43 0.01 -5.73
C SER A 19 2.71 -1.49 -5.78
N PRO A 20 2.20 -2.23 -6.79
CA PRO A 20 2.51 -3.64 -6.94
C PRO A 20 3.98 -3.86 -7.33
N HIS A 21 4.60 -4.85 -6.72
CA HIS A 21 5.91 -5.37 -7.13
C HIS A 21 5.71 -6.62 -7.98
N TYR A 22 6.34 -6.67 -9.15
CA TYR A 22 6.29 -7.78 -10.08
C TYR A 22 7.65 -8.45 -10.21
N GLU A 23 7.64 -9.78 -10.19
CA GLU A 23 8.78 -10.62 -10.57
C GLU A 23 8.38 -11.34 -11.87
N GLY A 24 8.93 -10.89 -13.00
CA GLY A 24 8.42 -11.27 -14.32
C GLY A 24 6.99 -10.76 -14.52
N THR A 25 6.05 -11.65 -14.85
CA THR A 25 4.63 -11.32 -15.00
C THR A 25 3.81 -11.54 -13.73
N ALA A 26 4.40 -12.19 -12.71
CA ALA A 26 3.72 -12.50 -11.46
C ALA A 26 3.84 -11.33 -10.48
N ARG A 27 2.72 -10.95 -9.83
CA ARG A 27 2.76 -9.98 -8.74
C ARG A 27 3.28 -10.67 -7.47
N ALA A 28 4.48 -10.31 -7.05
CA ALA A 28 5.08 -10.81 -5.82
C ALA A 28 4.48 -10.16 -4.56
N GLY A 29 4.01 -8.92 -4.67
CA GLY A 29 3.40 -8.22 -3.54
C GLY A 29 3.27 -6.73 -3.79
N TYR A 30 3.48 -5.93 -2.75
CA TYR A 30 3.49 -4.47 -2.80
C TYR A 30 4.77 -3.91 -2.18
N ASP A 31 5.36 -2.91 -2.83
CA ASP A 31 6.62 -2.27 -2.40
C ASP A 31 6.44 -0.81 -1.94
N GLY A 32 5.20 -0.32 -1.89
CA GLY A 32 4.94 1.04 -1.43
C GLY A 32 3.52 1.53 -1.64
N VAL A 33 3.35 2.82 -1.40
CA VAL A 33 2.10 3.58 -1.56
C VAL A 33 2.32 4.72 -2.55
N VAL A 34 1.31 4.95 -3.37
CA VAL A 34 1.16 6.11 -4.24
C VAL A 34 -0.01 6.93 -3.72
N ARG A 35 0.21 8.21 -3.49
CA ARG A 35 -0.85 9.19 -3.19
C ARG A 35 -1.04 10.11 -4.38
N VAL A 36 -2.28 10.28 -4.80
CA VAL A 36 -2.65 11.18 -5.90
C VAL A 36 -3.61 12.23 -5.38
N ASP A 37 -3.23 13.49 -5.46
CA ASP A 37 -4.14 14.62 -5.25
C ASP A 37 -5.08 14.70 -6.46
N PRO A 38 -6.39 14.49 -6.30
CA PRO A 38 -7.34 14.49 -7.40
C PRO A 38 -7.58 15.89 -7.99
N ALA A 39 -7.33 16.97 -7.23
CA ALA A 39 -7.55 18.33 -7.69
C ALA A 39 -6.39 18.82 -8.57
N SER A 40 -5.15 18.52 -8.18
CA SER A 40 -3.95 18.99 -8.90
C SER A 40 -3.30 17.93 -9.79
N GLY A 41 -3.64 16.65 -9.61
CA GLY A 41 -2.94 15.52 -10.23
C GLY A 41 -1.56 15.25 -9.63
N LYS A 42 -1.17 15.92 -8.54
CA LYS A 42 0.13 15.72 -7.88
C LYS A 42 0.24 14.30 -7.35
N VAL A 43 1.34 13.63 -7.70
CA VAL A 43 1.64 12.26 -7.25
C VAL A 43 2.78 12.27 -6.25
N THR A 44 2.59 11.62 -5.11
CA THR A 44 3.66 11.31 -4.14
C THR A 44 3.82 9.81 -4.02
N ARG A 45 5.06 9.33 -3.89
CA ARG A 45 5.37 7.90 -3.76
C ARG A 45 6.20 7.66 -2.51
N SER A 46 5.81 6.66 -1.73
CA SER A 46 6.49 6.27 -0.49
C SER A 46 6.75 4.78 -0.51
N ARG A 47 8.00 4.37 -0.28
CA ARG A 47 8.41 2.96 -0.31
C ARG A 47 8.22 2.28 1.03
N PHE A 48 7.86 1.01 0.98
CA PHE A 48 8.00 0.13 2.12
C PHE A 48 9.45 -0.34 2.26
N GLY A 49 9.82 -0.87 3.43
CA GLY A 49 11.16 -1.39 3.67
C GLY A 49 11.47 -2.73 2.96
N GLN A 50 10.47 -3.39 2.41
CA GLN A 50 10.55 -4.65 1.66
C GLN A 50 9.25 -4.85 0.87
N VAL A 51 9.20 -5.91 0.06
CA VAL A 51 7.96 -6.35 -0.60
C VAL A 51 7.09 -7.08 0.43
N TYR A 52 5.80 -6.75 0.48
CA TYR A 52 4.81 -7.43 1.30
C TYR A 52 3.82 -8.17 0.41
N ASP A 53 3.75 -9.48 0.56
CA ASP A 53 2.77 -10.34 -0.11
C ASP A 53 1.41 -10.26 0.61
N GLY A 54 0.34 -10.55 -0.14
CA GLY A 54 -1.01 -10.66 0.41
C GLY A 54 -2.01 -9.68 -0.19
N THR A 55 -3.09 -9.47 0.57
CA THR A 55 -4.24 -8.65 0.18
C THR A 55 -4.13 -7.27 0.82
N PRO A 56 -4.26 -6.18 0.04
CA PRO A 56 -4.18 -4.84 0.59
C PRO A 56 -5.55 -4.36 1.09
N GLY A 57 -5.54 -3.41 2.00
CA GLY A 57 -6.73 -2.70 2.44
C GLY A 57 -6.38 -1.43 3.18
N MET A 58 -7.39 -0.65 3.52
CA MET A 58 -7.23 0.57 4.28
C MET A 58 -8.42 0.78 5.21
N ALA A 59 -8.15 1.29 6.40
CA ALA A 59 -9.14 1.72 7.38
C ALA A 59 -8.48 2.72 8.32
N ASP A 60 -9.22 3.73 8.76
CA ASP A 60 -8.78 4.76 9.71
C ASP A 60 -7.42 5.37 9.35
N GLY A 61 -7.28 5.80 8.08
CA GLY A 61 -6.08 6.47 7.58
C GLY A 61 -4.83 5.57 7.56
N THR A 62 -4.98 4.25 7.66
CA THR A 62 -3.88 3.30 7.76
C THR A 62 -4.00 2.24 6.66
N VAL A 63 -2.92 2.01 5.93
CA VAL A 63 -2.84 0.95 4.92
C VAL A 63 -2.41 -0.35 5.58
N TYR A 64 -3.04 -1.45 5.20
CA TYR A 64 -2.72 -2.79 5.67
C TYR A 64 -2.40 -3.72 4.51
N VAL A 65 -1.49 -4.67 4.75
CA VAL A 65 -1.31 -5.85 3.91
C VAL A 65 -1.47 -7.08 4.80
N SER A 66 -2.43 -7.94 4.47
CA SER A 66 -2.68 -9.21 5.16
C SER A 66 -2.11 -10.38 4.35
N GLY A 67 -1.05 -11.00 4.87
CA GLY A 67 -0.42 -12.18 4.28
C GLY A 67 -1.20 -13.46 4.55
N GLN A 68 -0.90 -14.52 3.81
CA GLN A 68 -1.61 -15.81 3.90
C GLN A 68 -1.53 -16.49 5.27
N THR A 69 -0.49 -16.18 6.05
CA THR A 69 -0.25 -16.75 7.38
C THR A 69 -1.04 -16.05 8.50
N GLY A 70 -1.91 -15.09 8.17
CA GLY A 70 -2.62 -14.28 9.17
C GLY A 70 -1.79 -13.13 9.73
N ARG A 71 -0.60 -12.88 9.18
CA ARG A 71 0.19 -11.70 9.53
C ARG A 71 -0.38 -10.46 8.84
N VAL A 72 -0.80 -9.48 9.63
CA VAL A 72 -1.22 -8.16 9.16
C VAL A 72 -0.10 -7.15 9.44
N THR A 73 0.36 -6.44 8.42
CA THR A 73 1.32 -5.34 8.56
C THR A 73 0.63 -4.02 8.20
N ALA A 74 0.77 -3.03 9.07
CA ALA A 74 0.15 -1.72 8.93
C ALA A 74 1.18 -0.64 8.62
N PHE A 75 0.81 0.33 7.77
CA PHE A 75 1.67 1.39 7.26
C PHE A 75 0.97 2.75 7.32
N ASP A 76 1.78 3.78 7.55
CA ASP A 76 1.39 5.17 7.30
C ASP A 76 1.42 5.41 5.77
N PRO A 77 0.28 5.76 5.13
CA PRO A 77 0.22 5.99 3.69
C PRO A 77 1.02 7.22 3.23
N ALA A 78 1.24 8.21 4.09
CA ALA A 78 2.03 9.39 3.74
C ALA A 78 3.52 9.04 3.63
N THR A 79 4.03 8.23 4.56
CA THR A 79 5.48 7.99 4.68
C THR A 79 5.93 6.61 4.23
N GLY A 80 5.01 5.65 4.04
CA GLY A 80 5.32 4.25 3.77
C GLY A 80 5.92 3.52 4.98
N ARG A 81 6.03 4.18 6.14
CA ARG A 81 6.64 3.58 7.33
C ARG A 81 5.68 2.60 7.97
N LYS A 82 6.22 1.43 8.34
CA LYS A 82 5.50 0.42 9.12
C LYS A 82 5.13 1.01 10.49
N LYS A 83 3.83 1.03 10.80
CA LYS A 83 3.29 1.40 12.10
C LYS A 83 3.37 0.22 13.08
N TRP A 84 2.94 -0.96 12.64
CA TRP A 84 2.98 -2.20 13.42
C TRP A 84 2.86 -3.44 12.52
N ALA A 85 3.11 -4.62 13.09
CA ALA A 85 2.75 -5.91 12.51
C ALA A 85 2.19 -6.82 13.62
N ARG A 86 1.15 -7.61 13.32
CA ARG A 86 0.51 -8.51 14.28
C ARG A 86 0.08 -9.81 13.61
N GLN A 87 0.11 -10.90 14.36
CA GLN A 87 -0.53 -12.16 13.98
C GLN A 87 -1.99 -12.12 14.41
N THR A 88 -2.88 -12.64 13.56
CA THR A 88 -4.32 -12.72 13.84
C THR A 88 -4.78 -14.13 14.23
N GLY A 89 -3.85 -15.09 14.33
CA GLY A 89 -4.09 -16.49 14.74
C GLY A 89 -3.15 -16.92 15.86
#